data_AF-A0A6J8EHH4-F1
#
_entry.id   AF-A0A6J8EHH4-F1
#
_cell.length_a   1.000
_cell.length_b   1.000
_cell.length_c   1.000
_cell.angle_alpha   90.00
_cell.angle_beta   90.00
_cell.angle_gamma   90.00
#
_symmetry.space_group_name_H-M   'P 1'
#
loop_
_entity.id
_entity.type
_entity.pdbx_description
1 polymer ?
#
loop_
_entity_poly.entity_id
_entity_poly.type
_entity_poly.pdbx_seq_one_letter_code
_entity_poly.pdbx_strand_id
1 'polypeptide(L)'
;MSTKILCGPCGYEDNIKNAKKWCTNCEEGFCEDCEKVHISTKMSRNHTLISVSDYQKIKDVAVSQTCIGHGKRYDLYCSMHDKPLCIDCVDQHKSCPQLVSIDKAAANAKQSTALADLEDTINGALKNVGKFIENQESIGIEFDEQESLIKKNIQKTREKLNQHLDVLEQKLIQNLSTKTFNCKSAYGKVIHHLNLADQKLRQLKEEMENMKQMASDIHVFLGTREIDKTLSDEIQSIKGIINSTKYFEIKMEIDSSITSLLDCVERLGKISVVERHSELEFKDVKLDQAQKQICVPTGNSHRVVYVKLQQRINIKRTAMKTCVSGCLILPNGYILIADFLKENQIIEYDEQNKVRPIHFLFWGAVLFNIDRS
;
A
#
# COMPACT_ATOMS: atom_id res chain seq x y z
N MET A 1 -33.46 -12.61 15.76
CA MET A 1 -33.99 -13.15 17.04
C MET A 1 -34.09 -14.66 16.89
N SER A 2 -33.26 -15.45 17.57
CA SER A 2 -33.28 -16.92 17.46
C SER A 2 -34.59 -17.48 18.03
N THR A 3 -35.49 -17.96 17.18
CA THR A 3 -36.70 -18.70 17.58
C THR A 3 -36.31 -19.94 18.39
N LYS A 4 -36.70 -19.98 19.67
CA LYS A 4 -36.51 -21.15 20.54
C LYS A 4 -37.37 -22.31 20.02
N ILE A 5 -36.72 -23.43 19.68
CA ILE A 5 -37.39 -24.67 19.25
C ILE A 5 -37.72 -25.48 20.51
N LEU A 6 -38.97 -25.89 20.64
CA LEU A 6 -39.44 -26.66 21.80
C LEU A 6 -39.28 -28.16 21.54
N CYS A 7 -39.17 -28.93 22.63
CA CYS A 7 -39.18 -30.38 22.58
C CYS A 7 -40.60 -30.86 22.27
N GLY A 8 -40.75 -31.61 21.17
CA GLY A 8 -42.05 -32.11 20.72
C GLY A 8 -42.71 -33.07 21.72
N PRO A 9 -42.04 -34.15 22.17
CA PRO A 9 -42.60 -35.08 23.15
C PRO A 9 -42.99 -34.42 24.48
N CYS A 10 -42.17 -33.49 24.98
CA CYS A 10 -42.46 -32.81 26.24
C CYS A 10 -43.61 -31.79 26.14
N GLY A 11 -43.98 -31.37 24.93
CA GLY A 11 -45.12 -30.48 24.70
C GLY A 11 -46.48 -31.15 24.98
N TYR A 12 -46.54 -32.49 24.98
CA TYR A 12 -47.76 -33.25 25.28
C TYR A 12 -47.99 -33.49 26.77
N GLU A 13 -46.96 -33.31 27.61
CA GLU A 13 -46.99 -33.67 29.05
C GLU A 13 -46.96 -32.43 29.98
N ASP A 14 -47.40 -31.26 29.50
CA ASP A 14 -47.37 -29.96 30.22
C ASP A 14 -45.97 -29.53 30.74
N ASN A 15 -44.89 -30.18 30.28
CA ASN A 15 -43.52 -29.93 30.70
C ASN A 15 -42.70 -29.33 29.56
N ILE A 16 -43.04 -28.10 29.14
CA ILE A 16 -42.43 -27.45 27.98
C ILE A 16 -40.93 -27.25 28.19
N LYS A 17 -40.11 -28.12 27.59
CA LYS A 17 -38.64 -28.04 27.58
C LYS A 17 -38.13 -27.53 26.23
N ASN A 18 -37.02 -26.80 26.23
CA ASN A 18 -36.35 -26.41 24.99
C ASN A 18 -35.66 -27.63 24.35
N ALA A 19 -35.75 -27.74 23.03
CA ALA A 19 -34.99 -28.73 22.27
C ALA A 19 -33.51 -28.34 22.23
N LYS A 20 -32.64 -29.32 22.42
CA LYS A 20 -31.18 -29.20 22.24
C LYS A 20 -30.73 -29.87 20.94
N LYS A 21 -31.46 -30.90 20.49
CA LYS A 21 -31.26 -31.56 19.20
C LYS A 21 -32.50 -31.47 18.32
N TRP A 22 -32.25 -31.53 17.03
CA TRP A 22 -33.25 -31.64 15.98
C TRP A 22 -33.06 -32.96 15.24
N CYS A 23 -34.11 -33.77 15.18
CA CYS A 23 -34.10 -34.99 14.38
C CYS A 23 -34.52 -34.66 12.95
N THR A 24 -33.62 -34.84 11.99
CA THR A 24 -33.92 -34.55 10.58
C THR A 24 -34.93 -35.52 9.96
N ASN A 25 -35.01 -36.76 10.47
CA ASN A 25 -35.94 -37.78 9.97
C ASN A 25 -37.38 -37.61 10.48
N CYS A 26 -37.55 -37.13 11.72
CA CYS A 26 -38.86 -36.89 12.33
C CYS A 26 -39.32 -35.44 12.22
N GLU A 27 -38.43 -34.55 11.74
CA GLU A 27 -38.67 -33.11 11.65
C GLU A 27 -39.17 -32.51 12.98
N GLU A 28 -38.58 -32.98 14.10
CA GLU A 28 -39.02 -32.65 15.45
C GLU A 28 -37.82 -32.35 16.38
N GLY A 29 -38.04 -31.45 17.34
CA GLY A 29 -37.05 -31.06 18.34
C GLY A 29 -37.10 -31.95 19.58
N PHE A 30 -35.94 -32.28 20.15
CA PHE A 30 -35.80 -33.12 21.34
C PHE A 30 -34.94 -32.44 22.41
N CYS A 31 -35.39 -32.50 23.67
CA CYS A 31 -34.55 -32.17 24.83
C CYS A 31 -33.56 -33.32 25.11
N GLU A 32 -32.60 -33.11 26.02
CA GLU A 32 -31.58 -34.12 26.37
C GLU A 32 -32.15 -35.47 26.81
N ASP A 33 -33.29 -35.47 27.51
CA ASP A 33 -33.91 -36.69 27.99
C ASP A 33 -34.63 -37.43 26.85
N CYS A 34 -35.41 -36.68 26.06
CA CYS A 34 -36.18 -37.25 24.95
C CYS A 34 -35.31 -37.70 23.78
N GLU A 35 -34.14 -37.06 23.56
CA GLU A 35 -33.16 -37.53 22.58
C GLU A 35 -32.67 -38.95 22.92
N LYS A 36 -32.31 -39.20 24.19
CA LYS A 36 -31.82 -40.51 24.64
C LYS A 36 -32.86 -41.60 24.45
N VAL A 37 -34.13 -41.28 24.72
CA VAL A 37 -35.26 -42.20 24.49
C VAL A 37 -35.48 -42.40 22.98
N HIS A 38 -35.38 -41.34 22.18
CA HIS A 38 -35.53 -41.39 20.73
C HIS A 38 -34.50 -42.33 20.09
N ILE A 39 -33.22 -42.20 20.41
CA ILE A 39 -32.16 -43.05 19.82
C ILE A 39 -32.10 -44.46 20.42
N SER A 40 -32.64 -44.68 21.62
CA SER A 40 -32.68 -46.01 22.24
C SER A 40 -33.84 -46.87 21.74
N THR A 41 -34.86 -46.24 21.15
CA THR A 41 -36.01 -46.94 20.58
C THR A 41 -35.65 -47.59 19.24
N LYS A 42 -36.03 -48.85 19.05
CA LYS A 42 -35.68 -49.65 17.84
C LYS A 42 -36.04 -48.95 16.52
N MET A 43 -37.14 -48.19 16.50
CA MET A 43 -37.65 -47.52 15.29
C MET A 43 -36.85 -46.27 14.89
N SER A 44 -36.25 -45.56 15.84
CA SER A 44 -35.61 -44.25 15.63
C SER A 44 -34.11 -44.24 15.94
N ARG A 45 -33.54 -45.41 16.27
CA ARG A 45 -32.12 -45.58 16.59
C ARG A 45 -31.16 -45.12 15.50
N ASN A 46 -31.58 -45.15 14.24
CA ASN A 46 -30.76 -44.77 13.08
C ASN A 46 -31.07 -43.36 12.56
N HIS A 47 -31.87 -42.58 13.27
CA HIS A 47 -32.18 -41.22 12.85
C HIS A 47 -31.00 -40.27 13.06
N THR A 48 -30.88 -39.29 12.17
CA THR A 48 -29.81 -38.28 12.22
C THR A 48 -30.25 -37.09 13.06
N LEU A 49 -29.57 -36.89 14.19
CA LEU A 49 -29.76 -35.79 15.12
C LEU A 49 -28.64 -34.76 14.95
N ILE A 50 -29.03 -33.50 14.73
CA ILE A 50 -28.11 -32.36 14.70
C ILE A 50 -28.41 -31.41 15.86
N SER A 51 -27.47 -30.55 16.23
CA SER A 51 -27.74 -29.55 17.27
C SER A 51 -28.81 -28.56 16.79
N VAL A 52 -29.65 -28.07 17.69
CA VAL A 52 -30.63 -27.02 17.36
C VAL A 52 -29.93 -25.76 16.84
N SER A 53 -28.73 -25.44 17.34
CA SER A 53 -27.92 -24.32 16.82
C SER A 53 -27.47 -24.53 15.38
N ASP A 54 -27.07 -25.75 14.99
CA ASP A 54 -26.65 -26.03 13.61
C ASP A 54 -27.85 -26.15 12.68
N TYR A 55 -28.96 -26.70 13.15
CA TYR A 55 -30.25 -26.64 12.44
C TYR A 55 -30.69 -25.19 12.20
N GLN A 56 -30.55 -24.31 13.20
CA GLN A 56 -30.90 -22.89 13.05
C GLN A 56 -30.02 -22.17 12.02
N LYS A 57 -28.72 -22.48 11.94
CA LYS A 57 -27.84 -21.96 10.87
C LYS A 57 -28.30 -22.39 9.48
N ILE A 58 -28.84 -23.61 9.35
CA ILE A 58 -29.42 -24.10 8.09
C ILE A 58 -30.78 -23.43 7.82
N LYS A 59 -31.59 -23.18 8.86
CA LYS A 59 -32.91 -22.55 8.80
C LYS A 59 -32.87 -21.09 8.34
N ASP A 60 -31.78 -20.36 8.58
CA ASP A 60 -31.63 -18.99 8.07
C ASP A 60 -31.61 -18.93 6.53
N VAL A 61 -31.36 -20.06 5.86
CA VAL A 61 -31.73 -20.28 4.46
C VAL A 61 -33.20 -20.72 4.41
N ALA A 62 -34.11 -19.83 4.80
CA ALA A 62 -35.54 -20.15 4.92
C ALA A 62 -36.20 -20.30 3.54
N VAL A 63 -36.01 -21.45 2.89
CA VAL A 63 -36.78 -21.81 1.70
C VAL A 63 -38.13 -22.35 2.18
N SER A 64 -39.21 -21.67 1.81
CA SER A 64 -40.56 -22.21 2.03
C SER A 64 -40.63 -23.61 1.42
N GLN A 65 -40.97 -24.62 2.21
CA GLN A 65 -41.13 -25.99 1.69
C GLN A 65 -42.45 -26.16 0.91
N THR A 66 -43.31 -25.14 0.95
CA THR A 66 -44.59 -25.10 0.28
C THR A 66 -44.67 -23.96 -0.72
N CYS A 67 -45.42 -24.19 -1.79
CA CYS A 67 -45.73 -23.22 -2.80
C CYS A 67 -46.54 -22.07 -2.21
N ILE A 68 -46.03 -20.84 -2.38
CA ILE A 68 -46.70 -19.63 -1.87
C ILE A 68 -48.08 -19.45 -2.52
N GLY A 69 -48.23 -19.85 -3.78
CA GLY A 69 -49.51 -19.72 -4.51
C GLY A 69 -50.54 -20.81 -4.21
N HIS A 70 -50.09 -22.04 -3.92
CA HIS A 70 -50.98 -23.22 -3.83
C HIS A 70 -50.97 -23.92 -2.47
N GLY A 71 -50.10 -23.52 -1.54
CA GLY A 71 -49.96 -24.12 -0.21
C GLY A 71 -49.46 -25.57 -0.20
N LYS A 72 -49.18 -26.18 -1.35
CA LYS A 72 -48.72 -27.56 -1.51
C LYS A 72 -47.20 -27.66 -1.45
N ARG A 73 -46.67 -28.82 -1.01
CA ARG A 73 -45.24 -29.09 -0.95
C ARG A 73 -44.57 -28.93 -2.32
N TYR A 74 -43.35 -28.42 -2.32
CA TYR A 74 -42.50 -28.47 -3.50
C TYR A 74 -41.94 -29.88 -3.67
N ASP A 75 -42.25 -30.52 -4.80
CA ASP A 75 -41.82 -31.90 -5.10
C ASP A 75 -40.94 -31.97 -6.36
N LEU A 76 -41.01 -30.94 -7.21
CA LEU A 76 -40.29 -30.83 -8.48
C LEU A 76 -39.43 -29.57 -8.49
N TYR A 77 -38.40 -29.54 -9.33
CA TYR A 77 -37.53 -28.40 -9.55
C TYR A 77 -37.34 -28.19 -11.05
N CYS A 78 -37.48 -26.96 -11.49
CA CYS A 78 -37.30 -26.57 -12.88
C CYS A 78 -35.91 -25.97 -13.07
N SER A 79 -35.04 -26.68 -13.82
CA SER A 79 -33.67 -26.25 -14.09
C SER A 79 -33.58 -24.99 -14.97
N MET A 80 -34.58 -24.77 -15.83
CA MET A 80 -34.65 -23.58 -16.69
C MET A 80 -34.95 -22.29 -15.92
N HIS A 81 -35.70 -22.39 -14.82
CA HIS A 81 -36.17 -21.24 -14.04
C HIS A 81 -35.51 -21.16 -12.66
N ASP A 82 -34.63 -22.10 -12.33
CA ASP A 82 -33.95 -22.24 -11.03
C ASP A 82 -34.91 -22.14 -9.84
N LYS A 83 -36.06 -22.85 -9.91
CA LYS A 83 -37.14 -22.73 -8.92
C LYS A 83 -37.79 -24.07 -8.58
N PRO A 84 -38.14 -24.29 -7.30
CA PRO A 84 -38.95 -25.43 -6.89
C PRO A 84 -40.43 -25.23 -7.30
N LEU A 85 -41.13 -26.32 -7.60
CA LEU A 85 -42.50 -26.39 -8.11
C LEU A 85 -43.33 -27.42 -7.32
N CYS A 86 -44.57 -27.06 -6.99
CA CYS A 86 -45.56 -28.03 -6.53
C CYS A 86 -46.27 -28.65 -7.74
N ILE A 87 -47.05 -29.71 -7.51
CA ILE A 87 -47.75 -30.43 -8.58
C ILE A 87 -48.68 -29.53 -9.44
N ASP A 88 -49.31 -28.53 -8.83
CA ASP A 88 -50.20 -27.59 -9.55
C ASP A 88 -49.43 -26.57 -10.41
N CYS A 89 -48.17 -26.28 -10.10
CA CYS A 89 -47.35 -25.37 -10.91
C CYS A 89 -46.85 -26.03 -12.19
N VAL A 90 -46.95 -27.36 -12.31
CA VAL A 90 -46.46 -28.11 -13.48
C VAL A 90 -47.18 -27.68 -14.75
N ASP A 91 -48.45 -27.32 -14.68
CA ASP A 91 -49.23 -26.88 -15.83
C ASP A 91 -48.66 -25.63 -16.50
N GLN A 92 -48.05 -24.73 -15.72
CA GLN A 92 -47.39 -23.50 -16.20
C GLN A 92 -45.98 -23.77 -16.72
N HIS A 93 -45.43 -24.96 -16.46
CA HIS A 93 -44.08 -25.39 -16.85
C HIS A 93 -44.09 -26.55 -17.86
N LYS A 94 -45.24 -26.86 -18.50
CA LYS A 94 -45.38 -27.93 -19.51
C LYS A 94 -44.39 -27.82 -20.69
N SER A 95 -43.99 -26.60 -21.04
CA SER A 95 -43.01 -26.33 -22.10
C SER A 95 -41.56 -26.38 -21.62
N CYS A 96 -41.30 -26.59 -20.32
CA CYS A 96 -39.95 -26.69 -19.77
C CYS A 96 -39.43 -28.13 -19.95
N PRO A 97 -38.30 -28.33 -20.65
CA PRO A 97 -37.86 -29.67 -21.06
C PRO A 97 -37.32 -30.55 -19.93
N GLN A 98 -37.06 -30.00 -18.73
CA GLN A 98 -36.46 -30.76 -17.62
C GLN A 98 -37.03 -30.34 -16.26
N LEU A 99 -38.04 -31.08 -15.81
CA LEU A 99 -38.51 -31.06 -14.42
C LEU A 99 -37.91 -32.26 -13.69
N VAL A 100 -37.15 -31.99 -12.64
CA VAL A 100 -36.46 -33.03 -11.83
C VAL A 100 -37.12 -33.07 -10.46
N SER A 101 -37.32 -34.26 -9.90
CA SER A 101 -37.76 -34.37 -8.50
C SER A 101 -36.72 -33.77 -7.57
N ILE A 102 -37.16 -32.99 -6.58
CA ILE A 102 -36.25 -32.35 -5.61
C ILE A 102 -35.42 -33.40 -4.88
N ASP A 103 -35.98 -34.56 -4.55
CA ASP A 103 -35.23 -35.64 -3.90
C ASP A 103 -34.10 -36.17 -4.78
N LYS A 104 -34.34 -36.29 -6.09
CA LYS A 104 -33.32 -36.70 -7.07
C LYS A 104 -32.27 -35.61 -7.27
N ALA A 105 -32.67 -34.35 -7.36
CA ALA A 105 -31.75 -33.22 -7.47
C ALA A 105 -30.88 -33.09 -6.21
N ALA A 106 -31.46 -33.25 -5.02
CA ALA A 106 -30.74 -33.21 -3.75
C ALA A 106 -29.79 -34.41 -3.60
N ALA A 107 -30.22 -35.62 -3.99
CA ALA A 107 -29.36 -36.80 -4.01
C ALA A 107 -28.19 -36.62 -4.99
N ASN A 108 -28.46 -36.11 -6.21
CA ASN A 108 -27.44 -35.81 -7.20
C ASN A 108 -26.47 -34.73 -6.68
N ALA A 109 -26.95 -33.65 -6.06
CA ALA A 109 -26.08 -32.63 -5.47
C ALA A 109 -25.16 -33.21 -4.39
N LYS A 110 -25.69 -34.12 -3.54
CA LYS A 110 -24.91 -34.81 -2.50
C LYS A 110 -23.92 -35.84 -3.04
N GLN A 111 -24.20 -36.45 -4.19
CA GLN A 111 -23.37 -37.51 -4.80
C GLN A 111 -22.41 -36.98 -5.88
N SER A 112 -22.70 -35.82 -6.46
CA SER A 112 -21.86 -35.15 -7.46
C SER A 112 -20.67 -34.43 -6.83
N THR A 113 -19.71 -34.02 -7.66
CA THR A 113 -18.59 -33.17 -7.22
C THR A 113 -19.02 -31.72 -6.98
N ALA A 114 -20.25 -31.33 -7.27
CA ALA A 114 -20.72 -29.94 -7.21
C ALA A 114 -20.44 -29.24 -5.86
N LEU A 115 -20.61 -29.94 -4.73
CA LEU A 115 -20.29 -29.39 -3.41
C LEU A 115 -18.79 -29.26 -3.18
N ALA A 116 -18.00 -30.23 -3.64
CA ALA A 116 -16.54 -30.20 -3.57
C ALA A 116 -15.97 -29.10 -4.48
N ASP A 117 -16.51 -28.92 -5.68
CA ASP A 117 -16.13 -27.88 -6.64
C ASP A 117 -16.43 -26.47 -6.08
N LEU A 118 -17.56 -26.30 -5.38
CA LEU A 118 -17.88 -25.07 -4.65
C LEU A 118 -16.95 -24.84 -3.45
N GLU A 119 -16.64 -25.89 -2.70
CA GLU A 119 -15.69 -25.82 -1.59
C GLU A 119 -14.29 -25.43 -2.07
N ASP A 120 -13.80 -26.04 -3.15
CA ASP A 120 -12.54 -25.68 -3.80
C ASP A 120 -12.56 -24.25 -4.31
N THR A 121 -13.69 -23.81 -4.85
CA THR A 121 -13.88 -22.44 -5.33
C THR A 121 -13.77 -21.43 -4.18
N ILE A 122 -14.45 -21.70 -3.08
CA ILE A 122 -14.40 -20.88 -1.86
C ILE A 122 -12.99 -20.87 -1.30
N ASN A 123 -12.34 -22.03 -1.20
CA ASN A 123 -10.97 -22.13 -0.69
C ASN A 123 -9.96 -21.38 -1.57
N GLY A 124 -10.13 -21.42 -2.90
CA GLY A 124 -9.35 -20.63 -3.84
C GLY A 124 -9.52 -19.13 -3.64
N ALA A 125 -10.76 -18.66 -3.48
CA ALA A 125 -11.06 -17.26 -3.21
C ALA A 125 -10.49 -16.82 -1.84
N LEU A 126 -10.65 -17.62 -0.79
CA LEU A 126 -10.09 -17.35 0.54
C LEU A 126 -8.57 -17.21 0.49
N LYS A 127 -7.89 -18.09 -0.27
CA LYS A 127 -6.43 -18.00 -0.47
C LYS A 127 -6.02 -16.73 -1.21
N ASN A 128 -6.77 -16.32 -2.24
CA ASN A 128 -6.50 -15.06 -2.94
C ASN A 128 -6.62 -13.88 -1.97
N VAL A 129 -7.74 -13.78 -1.24
CA VAL A 129 -7.98 -12.71 -0.26
C VAL A 129 -6.88 -12.70 0.81
N GLY A 130 -6.48 -13.87 1.33
CA GLY A 130 -5.37 -13.97 2.30
C GLY A 130 -4.07 -13.35 1.77
N LYS A 131 -3.69 -13.64 0.53
CA LYS A 131 -2.51 -13.02 -0.10
C LYS A 131 -2.63 -11.51 -0.28
N PHE A 132 -3.82 -11.02 -0.61
CA PHE A 132 -4.05 -9.57 -0.68
C PHE A 132 -3.89 -8.91 0.68
N ILE A 133 -4.40 -9.54 1.75
CA ILE A 133 -4.23 -9.05 3.13
C ILE A 133 -2.74 -9.00 3.50
N GLU A 134 -1.99 -10.09 3.32
CA GLU A 134 -0.55 -10.15 3.61
C GLU A 134 0.23 -9.05 2.85
N ASN A 135 -0.11 -8.84 1.57
CA ASN A 135 0.51 -7.80 0.77
C ASN A 135 0.18 -6.38 1.29
N GLN A 136 -1.06 -6.13 1.71
CA GLN A 136 -1.44 -4.84 2.31
C GLN A 136 -0.73 -4.60 3.65
N GLU A 137 -0.58 -5.62 4.47
CA GLU A 137 0.20 -5.55 5.72
C GLU A 137 1.66 -5.20 5.44
N SER A 138 2.28 -5.85 4.44
CA SER A 138 3.66 -5.54 4.02
C SER A 138 3.80 -4.10 3.51
N ILE A 139 2.86 -3.62 2.68
CA ILE A 139 2.85 -2.23 2.20
C ILE A 139 2.74 -1.25 3.38
N GLY A 140 1.93 -1.57 4.39
CA GLY A 140 1.80 -0.77 5.60
C GLY A 140 3.14 -0.61 6.33
N ILE A 141 3.86 -1.72 6.52
CA ILE A 141 5.21 -1.70 7.14
C ILE A 141 6.18 -0.86 6.32
N GLU A 142 6.22 -1.04 5.00
CA GLU A 142 7.08 -0.24 4.11
C GLU A 142 6.73 1.26 4.17
N PHE A 143 5.44 1.59 4.29
CA PHE A 143 4.99 2.97 4.42
C PHE A 143 5.48 3.62 5.71
N ASP A 144 5.41 2.89 6.83
CA ASP A 144 5.96 3.34 8.12
C ASP A 144 7.48 3.53 8.07
N GLU A 145 8.20 2.63 7.39
CA GLU A 145 9.64 2.76 7.17
C GLU A 145 10.00 3.99 6.31
N GLN A 146 9.24 4.23 5.24
CA GLN A 146 9.39 5.42 4.40
C GLN A 146 9.15 6.70 5.20
N GLU A 147 8.11 6.75 6.03
CA GLU A 147 7.81 7.89 6.88
C GLU A 147 8.97 8.15 7.86
N SER A 148 9.48 7.10 8.51
CA SER A 148 10.63 7.17 9.42
C SER A 148 11.89 7.68 8.72
N LEU A 149 12.16 7.21 7.50
CA LEU A 149 13.28 7.66 6.69
C LEU A 149 13.15 9.14 6.29
N ILE A 150 11.96 9.57 5.85
CA ILE A 150 11.69 10.97 5.50
C ILE A 150 11.87 11.87 6.73
N LYS A 151 11.33 11.47 7.89
CA LYS A 151 11.54 12.18 9.18
C LYS A 151 13.03 12.35 9.50
N LYS A 152 13.81 11.27 9.40
CA LYS A 152 15.27 11.32 9.61
C LYS A 152 15.97 12.24 8.62
N ASN A 153 15.57 12.25 7.35
CA ASN A 153 16.16 13.12 6.34
C ASN A 153 15.85 14.61 6.59
N ILE A 154 14.63 14.93 7.04
CA ILE A 154 14.26 16.29 7.45
C ILE A 154 15.17 16.75 8.60
N GLN A 155 15.31 15.92 9.64
CA GLN A 155 16.17 16.22 10.80
C GLN A 155 17.63 16.42 10.38
N LYS A 156 18.22 15.47 9.63
CA LYS A 156 19.59 15.56 9.13
C LYS A 156 19.83 16.81 8.27
N THR A 157 18.85 17.22 7.48
CA THR A 157 18.95 18.43 6.65
C THR A 157 19.03 19.67 7.53
N ARG A 158 18.18 19.75 8.56
CA ARG A 158 18.21 20.86 9.53
C ARG A 158 19.52 20.89 10.32
N GLU A 159 19.99 19.74 10.78
CA GLU A 159 21.27 19.62 11.51
C GLU A 159 22.45 20.10 10.66
N LYS A 160 22.53 19.68 9.38
CA LYS A 160 23.58 20.13 8.46
C LYS A 160 23.56 21.65 8.26
N LEU A 161 22.37 22.24 8.13
CA LEU A 161 22.23 23.69 7.99
C LEU A 161 22.77 24.40 9.23
N ASN A 162 22.35 23.98 10.42
CA ASN A 162 22.81 24.58 11.67
C ASN A 162 24.32 24.44 11.84
N GLN A 163 24.88 23.24 11.63
CA GLN A 163 26.32 23.01 11.69
C GLN A 163 27.10 23.91 10.74
N HIS A 164 26.57 24.16 9.54
CA HIS A 164 27.22 25.06 8.60
C HIS A 164 27.21 26.52 9.11
N LEU A 165 26.08 26.98 9.65
CA LEU A 165 25.95 28.31 10.24
C LEU A 165 26.89 28.47 11.45
N ASP A 166 26.99 27.46 12.32
CA ASP A 166 27.90 27.46 13.47
C ASP A 166 29.37 27.60 13.01
N VAL A 167 29.77 26.90 11.95
CA VAL A 167 31.13 27.01 11.38
C VAL A 167 31.38 28.42 10.82
N LEU A 168 30.39 29.04 10.18
CA LEU A 168 30.51 30.40 9.66
C LEU A 168 30.63 31.43 10.79
N GLU A 169 29.82 31.30 11.84
CA GLU A 169 29.90 32.13 13.04
C GLU A 169 31.28 32.01 13.69
N GLN A 170 31.76 30.79 13.92
CA GLN A 170 33.07 30.56 14.52
C GLN A 170 34.21 31.17 13.69
N LYS A 171 34.15 31.05 12.36
CA LYS A 171 35.14 31.68 11.47
C LYS A 171 35.12 33.21 11.59
N LEU A 172 33.93 33.81 11.68
CA LEU A 172 33.79 35.26 11.82
C LEU A 172 34.34 35.74 13.18
N ILE A 173 34.03 35.03 14.26
CA ILE A 173 34.53 35.31 15.61
C ILE A 173 36.06 35.15 15.67
N GLN A 174 36.62 34.11 15.04
CA GLN A 174 38.06 33.91 14.97
C GLN A 174 38.74 35.06 14.21
N ASN A 175 38.20 35.47 13.06
CA ASN A 175 38.72 36.60 12.30
C ASN A 175 38.70 37.90 13.11
N LEU A 176 37.56 38.19 13.76
CA LEU A 176 37.42 39.33 14.68
C LEU A 176 38.47 39.29 15.79
N SER A 177 38.68 38.13 16.41
CA SER A 177 39.66 37.94 17.47
C SER A 177 41.08 38.19 16.99
N THR A 178 41.47 37.66 15.83
CA THR A 178 42.79 37.89 15.22
C THR A 178 43.00 39.36 14.89
N LYS A 179 42.04 40.02 14.25
CA LYS A 179 42.13 41.46 13.94
C LYS A 179 42.23 42.31 15.20
N THR A 180 41.43 42.00 16.21
CA THR A 180 41.45 42.69 17.51
C THR A 180 42.79 42.49 18.22
N PHE A 181 43.33 41.27 18.24
CA PHE A 181 44.63 40.97 18.83
C PHE A 181 45.75 41.78 18.15
N ASN A 182 45.76 41.83 16.82
CA ASN A 182 46.75 42.59 16.07
C ASN A 182 46.68 44.10 16.38
N CYS A 183 45.47 44.66 16.46
CA CYS A 183 45.27 46.06 16.84
C CYS A 183 45.75 46.32 18.28
N LYS A 184 45.39 45.45 19.23
CA LYS A 184 45.83 45.55 20.63
C LYS A 184 47.36 45.46 20.75
N SER A 185 48.00 44.57 19.99
CA SER A 185 49.46 44.45 19.94
C SER A 185 50.10 45.73 19.41
N ALA A 186 49.54 46.33 18.36
CA ALA A 186 50.02 47.60 17.82
C ALA A 186 49.92 48.74 18.87
N TYR A 187 48.78 48.88 19.55
CA TYR A 187 48.64 49.85 20.64
C TYR A 187 49.61 49.55 21.79
N GLY A 188 49.80 48.28 22.15
CA GLY A 188 50.74 47.86 23.20
C GLY A 188 52.17 48.31 22.92
N LYS A 189 52.63 48.25 21.66
CA LYS A 189 53.94 48.76 21.25
C LYS A 189 54.05 50.27 21.42
N VAL A 190 53.03 51.03 21.00
CA VAL A 190 53.00 52.50 21.17
C VAL A 190 53.05 52.86 22.65
N ILE A 191 52.23 52.22 23.49
CA ILE A 191 52.22 52.42 24.94
C ILE A 191 53.59 52.10 25.54
N HIS A 192 54.24 51.00 25.12
CA HIS A 192 55.56 50.65 25.61
C HIS A 192 56.61 51.73 25.30
N HIS A 193 56.63 52.25 24.06
CA HIS A 193 57.55 53.33 23.70
C HIS A 193 57.26 54.63 24.48
N LEU A 194 56.00 54.98 24.66
CA LEU A 194 55.62 56.16 25.46
C LEU A 194 56.00 56.01 26.93
N ASN A 195 55.90 54.80 27.50
CA ASN A 195 56.34 54.54 28.87
C ASN A 195 57.87 54.67 29.03
N LEU A 196 58.65 54.20 28.05
CA LEU A 196 60.10 54.39 28.05
C LEU A 196 60.47 55.87 27.96
N ALA A 197 59.76 56.63 27.13
CA ALA A 197 59.96 58.07 27.02
C ALA A 197 59.57 58.80 28.32
N ASP A 198 58.45 58.45 28.95
CA ASP A 198 58.03 58.97 30.26
C ASP A 198 59.08 58.71 31.33
N GLN A 199 59.65 57.49 31.37
CA GLN A 199 60.72 57.14 32.32
C GLN A 199 61.97 58.01 32.12
N LYS A 200 62.42 58.21 30.88
CA LYS A 200 63.56 59.10 30.59
C LYS A 200 63.29 60.54 31.00
N LEU A 201 62.09 61.06 30.71
CA LEU A 201 61.72 62.42 31.11
C LEU A 201 61.70 62.58 32.63
N ARG A 202 61.29 61.54 33.38
CA ARG A 202 61.39 61.53 34.84
C ARG A 202 62.84 61.54 35.33
N GLN A 203 63.72 60.77 34.70
CA GLN A 203 65.15 60.75 35.03
C GLN A 203 65.80 62.11 34.80
N LEU A 204 65.61 62.71 33.62
CA LEU A 204 66.12 64.05 33.31
C LEU A 204 65.60 65.11 34.30
N LYS A 205 64.35 64.99 34.73
CA LYS A 205 63.78 65.86 35.75
C LYS A 205 64.49 65.71 37.11
N GLU A 206 64.74 64.47 37.55
CA GLU A 206 65.44 64.20 38.81
C GLU A 206 66.89 64.69 38.77
N GLU A 207 67.61 64.46 37.68
CA GLU A 207 68.97 64.98 37.45
C GLU A 207 69.01 66.51 37.53
N MET A 208 68.04 67.18 36.90
CA MET A 208 67.91 68.64 36.96
C MET A 208 67.69 69.13 38.39
N GLU A 209 66.82 68.48 39.18
CA GLU A 209 66.57 68.86 40.58
C GLU A 209 67.80 68.62 41.47
N ASN A 210 68.52 67.51 41.28
CA ASN A 210 69.75 67.22 42.01
C ASN A 210 70.85 68.26 41.71
N MET A 211 70.98 68.67 40.45
CA MET A 211 71.93 69.73 40.07
C MET A 211 71.61 71.07 40.73
N LYS A 212 70.33 71.43 40.88
CA LYS A 212 69.94 72.67 41.58
C LYS A 212 70.35 72.67 43.06
N GLN A 213 70.38 71.52 43.71
CA GLN A 213 70.60 71.42 45.16
C GLN A 213 72.07 71.21 45.54
N MET A 214 72.85 70.50 44.73
CA MET A 214 74.13 69.93 45.19
C MET A 214 75.32 70.16 44.24
N ALA A 215 75.13 70.75 43.04
CA ALA A 215 76.19 70.88 42.04
C ALA A 215 76.91 72.24 42.09
N SER A 216 78.17 72.28 41.67
CA SER A 216 78.91 73.55 41.51
C SER A 216 78.47 74.31 40.25
N ASP A 217 78.68 75.63 40.22
CA ASP A 217 78.22 76.52 39.14
C ASP A 217 78.58 76.03 37.72
N ILE A 218 79.77 75.46 37.54
CA ILE A 218 80.20 74.93 36.24
C ILE A 218 79.46 73.64 35.84
N HIS A 219 79.15 72.77 36.81
CA HIS A 219 78.35 71.56 36.56
C HIS A 219 76.90 71.92 36.26
N VAL A 220 76.34 72.92 36.94
CA VAL A 220 75.00 73.44 36.64
C VAL A 220 74.94 73.98 35.21
N PHE A 221 75.91 74.81 34.81
CA PHE A 221 75.94 75.40 33.47
C PHE A 221 76.07 74.35 32.34
N LEU A 222 77.02 73.42 32.46
CA LEU A 222 77.25 72.40 31.44
C LEU A 222 76.15 71.33 31.44
N GLY A 223 75.72 70.86 32.62
CA GLY A 223 74.69 69.84 32.75
C GLY A 223 73.32 70.32 32.25
N THR A 224 72.97 71.59 32.47
CA THR A 224 71.71 72.16 31.94
C THR A 224 71.67 72.12 30.41
N ARG A 225 72.78 72.43 29.72
CA ARG A 225 72.84 72.34 28.25
C ARG A 225 72.71 70.91 27.74
N GLU A 226 73.30 69.95 28.45
CA GLU A 226 73.22 68.54 28.07
C GLU A 226 71.80 67.97 28.26
N ILE A 227 71.15 68.34 29.38
CA ILE A 227 69.74 68.02 29.62
C ILE A 227 68.84 68.65 28.55
N ASP A 228 69.04 69.92 28.22
CA ASP A 228 68.22 70.63 27.22
C ASP A 228 68.31 69.97 25.84
N LYS A 229 69.52 69.59 25.43
CA LYS A 229 69.74 68.84 24.19
C LYS A 229 69.02 67.48 24.20
N THR A 230 69.20 66.70 25.27
CA THR A 230 68.59 65.37 25.41
C THR A 230 67.07 65.46 25.48
N LEU A 231 66.53 66.46 26.17
CA LEU A 231 65.10 66.75 26.26
C LEU A 231 64.51 67.08 24.89
N SER A 232 65.19 67.93 24.11
CA SER A 232 64.77 68.28 22.75
C SER A 232 64.69 67.06 21.85
N ASP A 233 65.70 66.18 21.90
CA ASP A 233 65.73 64.94 21.12
C ASP A 233 64.59 63.98 21.52
N GLU A 234 64.33 63.82 22.82
CA GLU A 234 63.25 62.94 23.30
C GLU A 234 61.85 63.50 22.98
N ILE A 235 61.63 64.82 23.09
CA ILE A 235 60.38 65.47 22.68
C ILE A 235 60.13 65.26 21.19
N GLN A 236 61.16 65.36 20.36
CA GLN A 236 61.04 65.13 18.92
C GLN A 236 60.69 63.67 18.61
N SER A 237 61.28 62.73 19.33
CA SER A 237 60.93 61.30 19.28
C SER A 237 59.46 61.05 19.64
N ILE A 238 58.98 61.61 20.76
CA ILE A 238 57.58 61.50 21.21
C ILE A 238 56.63 62.08 20.16
N LYS A 239 56.93 63.26 19.61
CA LYS A 239 56.14 63.86 18.52
C LYS A 239 56.06 62.93 17.31
N GLY A 240 57.16 62.26 16.95
CA GLY A 240 57.19 61.25 15.89
C GLY A 240 56.25 60.08 16.17
N ILE A 241 56.23 59.57 17.40
CA ILE A 241 55.32 58.49 17.82
C ILE A 241 53.86 58.96 17.75
N ILE A 242 53.54 60.12 18.30
CA ILE A 242 52.17 60.67 18.28
C ILE A 242 51.68 60.85 16.84
N ASN A 243 52.49 61.46 15.98
CA ASN A 243 52.12 61.74 14.60
C ASN A 243 51.96 60.49 13.74
N SER A 244 52.62 59.38 14.11
CA SER A 244 52.53 58.10 13.40
C SER A 244 51.50 57.14 13.99
N THR A 245 50.92 57.47 15.14
CA THR A 245 49.93 56.62 15.81
C THR A 245 48.61 56.61 15.03
N LYS A 246 48.11 55.40 14.75
CA LYS A 246 46.84 55.19 14.06
C LYS A 246 45.76 54.78 15.05
N TYR A 247 44.54 55.22 14.78
CA TYR A 247 43.35 54.77 15.47
C TYR A 247 42.61 53.75 14.61
N PHE A 248 42.21 52.65 15.24
CA PHE A 248 41.50 51.55 14.59
C PHE A 248 40.03 51.52 15.07
N GLU A 249 39.11 51.42 14.13
CA GLU A 249 37.67 51.19 14.36
C GLU A 249 37.31 49.82 13.79
N ILE A 250 36.55 49.01 14.55
CA ILE A 250 36.07 47.71 14.10
C ILE A 250 34.63 47.85 13.64
N LYS A 251 34.35 47.51 12.39
CA LYS A 251 33.01 47.46 11.80
C LYS A 251 32.67 46.04 11.38
N MET A 252 31.39 45.69 11.51
CA MET A 252 30.84 44.42 11.06
C MET A 252 29.73 44.69 10.06
N GLU A 253 29.76 43.98 8.95
CA GLU A 253 28.71 43.96 7.95
C GLU A 253 28.25 42.51 7.76
N ILE A 254 26.94 42.31 7.77
CA ILE A 254 26.34 40.99 7.56
C ILE A 254 26.12 40.82 6.06
N ASP A 255 26.43 39.64 5.54
CA ASP A 255 26.25 39.33 4.13
C ASP A 255 24.76 39.39 3.75
N SER A 256 24.43 40.14 2.69
CA SER A 256 23.09 40.27 2.14
C SER A 256 22.42 38.92 1.80
N SER A 257 23.23 37.90 1.50
CA SER A 257 22.77 36.54 1.21
C SER A 257 22.14 35.88 2.45
N ILE A 258 22.65 36.18 3.65
CA ILE A 258 22.10 35.66 4.91
C ILE A 258 20.75 36.33 5.20
N THR A 259 20.65 37.64 5.00
CA THR A 259 19.39 38.37 5.14
C THR A 259 18.35 37.85 4.15
N SER A 260 18.75 37.68 2.88
CA SER A 260 17.88 37.14 1.85
C SER A 260 17.44 35.70 2.15
N LEU A 261 18.31 34.87 2.72
CA LEU A 261 17.97 33.50 3.12
C LEU A 261 16.89 33.47 4.19
N LEU A 262 16.94 34.37 5.18
CA LEU A 262 15.92 34.49 6.22
C LEU A 262 14.57 34.91 5.66
N ASP A 263 14.57 35.78 4.65
CA ASP A 263 13.35 36.30 4.04
C ASP A 263 12.76 35.35 2.97
N CYS A 264 13.59 34.57 2.26
CA CYS A 264 13.15 33.76 1.12
C CYS A 264 12.80 32.30 1.47
N VAL A 265 13.31 31.75 2.57
CA VAL A 265 13.11 30.32 2.89
C VAL A 265 11.85 30.12 3.75
N GLU A 266 10.71 29.95 3.09
CA GLU A 266 9.42 29.71 3.78
C GLU A 266 9.19 28.24 4.18
N ARG A 267 9.81 27.28 3.46
CA ARG A 267 9.59 25.84 3.65
C ARG A 267 10.88 25.06 3.43
N LEU A 268 11.11 24.02 4.25
CA LEU A 268 12.26 23.11 4.10
C LEU A 268 12.10 22.10 2.96
N GLY A 269 10.87 21.81 2.56
CA GLY A 269 10.58 20.84 1.51
C GLY A 269 9.08 20.67 1.27
N LYS A 270 8.76 19.83 0.29
CA LYS A 270 7.39 19.45 -0.06
C LYS A 270 7.25 17.94 0.06
N ILE A 271 6.19 17.48 0.71
CA ILE A 271 5.82 16.07 0.80
C ILE A 271 4.71 15.81 -0.22
N SER A 272 4.80 14.73 -0.98
CA SER A 272 3.78 14.29 -1.93
C SER A 272 3.61 12.78 -1.82
N VAL A 273 2.37 12.32 -1.81
CA VAL A 273 2.01 10.90 -1.86
C VAL A 273 1.67 10.55 -3.31
N VAL A 274 2.19 9.43 -3.80
CA VAL A 274 1.89 8.92 -5.15
C VAL A 274 1.07 7.65 -5.00
N GLU A 275 -0.14 7.67 -5.53
CA GLU A 275 -0.99 6.48 -5.56
C GLU A 275 -0.50 5.51 -6.64
N ARG A 276 -0.47 4.22 -6.31
CA ARG A 276 -0.17 3.13 -7.23
C ARG A 276 -1.23 2.06 -7.07
N HIS A 277 -1.61 1.43 -8.19
CA HIS A 277 -2.51 0.29 -8.16
C HIS A 277 -1.74 -0.99 -7.82
N SER A 278 -2.42 -1.93 -7.16
CA SER A 278 -1.83 -3.24 -6.88
C SER A 278 -1.66 -4.02 -8.19
N GLU A 279 -0.48 -4.62 -8.37
CA GLU A 279 -0.18 -5.51 -9.50
C GLU A 279 -0.70 -6.94 -9.28
N LEU A 280 -1.30 -7.20 -8.10
CA LEU A 280 -1.86 -8.51 -7.80
C LEU A 280 -3.20 -8.70 -8.52
N GLU A 281 -3.31 -9.78 -9.28
CA GLU A 281 -4.54 -10.17 -9.96
C GLU A 281 -5.35 -11.19 -9.15
N PHE A 282 -6.67 -10.95 -9.06
CA PHE A 282 -7.59 -11.94 -8.50
C PHE A 282 -7.78 -13.05 -9.53
N LYS A 283 -7.35 -14.28 -9.21
CA LYS A 283 -7.54 -15.41 -10.12
C LYS A 283 -9.01 -15.79 -10.19
N ASP A 284 -9.58 -15.76 -11.40
CA ASP A 284 -10.95 -16.17 -11.66
C ASP A 284 -11.18 -17.62 -11.21
N VAL A 285 -12.25 -17.80 -10.44
CA VAL A 285 -12.66 -19.11 -9.94
C VAL A 285 -13.84 -19.59 -10.78
N LYS A 286 -13.74 -20.80 -11.34
CA LYS A 286 -14.72 -21.33 -12.30
C LYS A 286 -16.06 -21.65 -11.60
N LEU A 287 -17.03 -20.74 -11.71
CA LEU A 287 -18.34 -20.87 -11.08
C LEU A 287 -19.32 -21.81 -11.81
N ASP A 288 -19.04 -22.19 -13.06
CA ASP A 288 -20.09 -22.52 -14.03
C ASP A 288 -20.38 -24.02 -14.26
N GLN A 289 -19.85 -24.91 -13.41
CA GLN A 289 -19.94 -26.37 -13.58
C GLN A 289 -20.86 -27.07 -12.57
N ALA A 290 -21.02 -26.55 -11.36
CA ALA A 290 -21.73 -27.23 -10.27
C ALA A 290 -23.25 -27.35 -10.51
N GLN A 291 -23.94 -26.26 -10.87
CA GLN A 291 -25.41 -26.27 -11.06
C GLN A 291 -25.87 -27.13 -12.25
N LYS A 292 -25.06 -27.21 -13.31
CA LYS A 292 -25.36 -28.03 -14.50
C LYS A 292 -25.29 -29.54 -14.20
N GLN A 293 -24.47 -29.97 -13.25
CA GLN A 293 -24.33 -31.37 -12.86
C GLN A 293 -25.48 -31.90 -11.98
N ILE A 294 -26.14 -31.01 -11.22
CA ILE A 294 -27.22 -31.37 -10.29
C ILE A 294 -28.50 -31.79 -11.02
N CYS A 295 -28.76 -31.23 -12.21
CA CYS A 295 -30.01 -31.40 -12.95
C CYS A 295 -30.00 -32.50 -14.02
N VAL A 296 -28.92 -33.28 -14.16
CA VAL A 296 -28.82 -34.30 -15.22
C VAL A 296 -29.55 -35.59 -14.80
N PRO A 297 -30.54 -36.09 -15.57
CA PRO A 297 -31.09 -37.43 -15.36
C PRO A 297 -30.01 -38.48 -15.64
N THR A 298 -29.81 -39.42 -14.71
CA THR A 298 -29.04 -40.64 -14.94
C THR A 298 -29.76 -41.49 -15.99
N GLY A 299 -29.42 -41.24 -17.26
CA GLY A 299 -30.06 -41.90 -18.38
C GLY A 299 -30.08 -41.01 -19.60
N ASN A 300 -28.92 -40.74 -20.16
CA ASN A 300 -28.73 -40.70 -21.60
C ASN A 300 -27.23 -40.83 -21.88
N SER A 301 -26.89 -41.85 -22.67
CA SER A 301 -25.57 -42.01 -23.27
C SER A 301 -25.18 -40.69 -23.94
N HIS A 302 -24.22 -39.98 -23.36
CA HIS A 302 -23.55 -38.92 -24.09
C HIS A 302 -22.91 -39.59 -25.32
N ARG A 303 -23.47 -39.32 -26.49
CA ARG A 303 -22.77 -39.55 -27.75
C ARG A 303 -21.57 -38.60 -27.74
N VAL A 304 -20.43 -39.13 -27.32
CA VAL A 304 -19.14 -38.49 -27.60
C VAL A 304 -19.02 -38.50 -29.12
N VAL A 305 -19.24 -37.35 -29.76
CA VAL A 305 -18.90 -37.17 -31.16
C VAL A 305 -17.39 -37.04 -31.22
N TYR A 306 -16.72 -38.14 -31.48
CA TYR A 306 -15.32 -38.11 -31.88
C TYR A 306 -15.25 -37.52 -33.28
N VAL A 307 -14.93 -36.23 -33.39
CA VAL A 307 -14.54 -35.65 -34.69
C VAL A 307 -13.15 -36.16 -35.00
N LYS A 308 -13.06 -37.26 -35.75
CA LYS A 308 -11.81 -37.73 -36.32
C LYS A 308 -11.46 -36.77 -37.46
N LEU A 309 -10.61 -35.78 -37.19
CA LEU A 309 -10.05 -34.87 -38.20
C LEU A 309 -9.20 -35.66 -39.20
N GLN A 310 -9.85 -36.28 -40.17
CA GLN A 310 -9.22 -36.85 -41.35
C GLN A 310 -9.64 -36.04 -42.57
N GLN A 311 -9.13 -34.83 -42.68
CA GLN A 311 -8.96 -34.14 -43.96
C GLN A 311 -8.00 -32.96 -43.76
N ARG A 312 -6.92 -32.94 -44.54
CA ARG A 312 -6.03 -31.78 -44.63
C ARG A 312 -6.82 -30.65 -45.31
N ILE A 313 -7.00 -29.53 -44.61
CA ILE A 313 -7.55 -28.31 -45.20
C ILE A 313 -6.44 -27.69 -46.05
N ASN A 314 -6.56 -27.80 -47.38
CA ASN A 314 -5.62 -27.18 -48.32
C ASN A 314 -5.95 -25.69 -48.44
N ILE A 315 -5.26 -24.86 -47.66
CA ILE A 315 -5.31 -23.40 -47.81
C ILE A 315 -4.61 -23.06 -49.14
N LYS A 316 -5.36 -22.49 -50.09
CA LYS A 316 -4.80 -22.07 -51.39
C LYS A 316 -3.75 -20.97 -51.13
N ARG A 317 -2.47 -21.30 -51.31
CA ARG A 317 -1.37 -20.33 -51.28
C ARG A 317 -1.53 -19.32 -52.43
N THR A 318 -2.07 -18.14 -52.13
CA THR A 318 -1.77 -16.95 -52.94
C THR A 318 -0.36 -16.45 -52.59
N ALA A 319 0.31 -15.77 -53.52
CA ALA A 319 1.75 -15.49 -53.53
C ALA A 319 2.33 -14.65 -52.35
N MET A 320 1.54 -14.37 -51.31
CA MET A 320 2.01 -13.80 -50.05
C MET A 320 1.69 -14.77 -48.91
N LYS A 321 2.70 -15.02 -48.04
CA LYS A 321 2.66 -15.94 -46.89
C LYS A 321 1.30 -15.89 -46.17
N THR A 322 0.64 -17.02 -45.99
CA THR A 322 -0.51 -17.16 -45.08
C THR A 322 0.00 -17.44 -43.67
N CYS A 323 -0.41 -16.66 -42.67
CA CYS A 323 -0.03 -16.85 -41.26
C CYS A 323 -1.29 -17.03 -40.42
N VAL A 324 -1.68 -18.31 -40.21
CA VAL A 324 -2.75 -18.67 -39.28
C VAL A 324 -2.24 -18.46 -37.86
N SER A 325 -2.92 -17.60 -37.11
CA SER A 325 -2.50 -17.19 -35.76
C SER A 325 -3.26 -17.93 -34.65
N GLY A 326 -4.40 -18.54 -34.99
CA GLY A 326 -5.21 -19.32 -34.07
C GLY A 326 -6.42 -19.94 -34.75
N CYS A 327 -6.98 -20.96 -34.11
CA CYS A 327 -8.25 -21.57 -34.52
C CYS A 327 -9.16 -21.81 -33.31
N LEU A 328 -10.47 -21.75 -33.54
CA LEU A 328 -11.50 -22.05 -32.55
C LEU A 328 -12.58 -22.93 -33.20
N ILE A 329 -12.96 -24.00 -32.50
CA ILE A 329 -14.08 -24.85 -32.90
C ILE A 329 -15.29 -24.42 -32.09
N LEU A 330 -16.36 -24.03 -32.78
CA LEU A 330 -17.60 -23.61 -32.14
C LEU A 330 -18.48 -24.82 -31.76
N PRO A 331 -19.33 -24.71 -30.72
CA PRO A 331 -20.21 -25.80 -30.29
C PRO A 331 -21.18 -26.32 -31.36
N ASN A 332 -21.42 -25.53 -32.42
CA ASN A 332 -22.26 -25.88 -33.57
C ASN A 332 -21.48 -26.56 -34.71
N GLY A 333 -20.20 -26.90 -34.53
CA GLY A 333 -19.39 -27.66 -35.49
C GLY A 333 -18.55 -26.82 -36.47
N TYR A 334 -18.68 -25.49 -36.43
CA TYR A 334 -17.95 -24.57 -37.32
C TYR A 334 -16.52 -24.33 -36.84
N ILE A 335 -15.61 -24.04 -37.78
CA ILE A 335 -14.20 -23.74 -37.49
C ILE A 335 -13.90 -22.30 -37.91
N LEU A 336 -13.47 -21.49 -36.93
CA LEU A 336 -12.97 -20.14 -37.16
C LEU A 336 -11.45 -20.15 -37.22
N ILE A 337 -10.91 -19.54 -38.27
CA ILE A 337 -9.46 -19.40 -38.47
C ILE A 337 -9.12 -17.93 -38.61
N ALA A 338 -8.19 -17.45 -37.78
CA ALA A 338 -7.69 -16.08 -37.83
C ALA A 338 -6.43 -15.99 -38.70
N ASP A 339 -6.52 -15.26 -39.83
CA ASP A 339 -5.39 -14.98 -40.73
C ASP A 339 -5.05 -13.48 -40.67
N PHE A 340 -3.85 -13.17 -40.19
CA PHE A 340 -3.46 -11.79 -39.85
C PHE A 340 -3.02 -10.94 -41.06
N LEU A 341 -2.78 -11.54 -42.24
CA LEU A 341 -2.14 -10.84 -43.35
C LEU A 341 -3.11 -10.23 -44.37
N LYS A 342 -4.41 -10.50 -44.26
CA LYS A 342 -5.47 -9.78 -45.00
C LYS A 342 -6.33 -9.01 -44.02
N GLU A 343 -5.92 -7.78 -43.71
CA GLU A 343 -6.75 -6.75 -43.08
C GLU A 343 -7.56 -7.20 -41.84
N ASN A 344 -6.97 -7.98 -40.93
CA ASN A 344 -7.63 -8.46 -39.71
C ASN A 344 -8.99 -9.15 -39.98
N GLN A 345 -9.10 -9.93 -41.05
CA GLN A 345 -10.35 -10.65 -41.36
C GLN A 345 -10.39 -12.01 -40.67
N ILE A 346 -11.49 -12.28 -39.95
CA ILE A 346 -11.81 -13.60 -39.44
C ILE A 346 -12.58 -14.35 -40.53
N ILE A 347 -12.16 -15.58 -40.81
CA ILE A 347 -12.73 -16.41 -41.87
C ILE A 347 -13.45 -17.60 -41.23
N GLU A 348 -14.72 -17.75 -41.56
CA GLU A 348 -15.55 -18.88 -41.15
C GLU A 348 -15.58 -19.96 -42.24
N TYR A 349 -15.37 -21.21 -41.81
CA TYR A 349 -15.51 -22.40 -42.64
C TYR A 349 -16.68 -23.23 -42.15
N ASP A 350 -17.59 -23.58 -43.08
CA ASP A 350 -18.65 -24.56 -42.82
C ASP A 350 -18.15 -26.00 -43.00
N GLU A 351 -19.00 -26.97 -42.64
CA GLU A 351 -18.73 -28.41 -42.77
C GLU A 351 -18.45 -28.85 -44.23
N GLN A 352 -18.73 -28.01 -45.22
CA GLN A 352 -18.50 -28.23 -46.65
C GLN A 352 -17.30 -27.43 -47.20
N ASN A 353 -16.46 -26.83 -46.33
CA ASN A 353 -15.32 -25.98 -46.66
C ASN A 353 -15.67 -24.72 -47.49
N LYS A 354 -16.91 -24.20 -47.40
CA LYS A 354 -17.22 -22.88 -47.98
C LYS A 354 -16.73 -21.77 -47.06
N VAL A 355 -16.17 -20.75 -47.68
CA VAL A 355 -15.49 -19.64 -47.03
C VAL A 355 -16.39 -18.41 -47.00
N ARG A 356 -16.59 -17.81 -45.83
CA ARG A 356 -17.23 -16.49 -45.69
C ARG A 356 -16.35 -15.53 -44.87
N PRO A 357 -16.03 -14.33 -45.38
CA PRO A 357 -15.36 -13.29 -44.61
C PRO A 357 -16.33 -12.62 -43.65
N ILE A 358 -15.93 -12.46 -42.39
CA ILE A 358 -16.71 -11.75 -41.37
C ILE A 358 -16.10 -10.35 -41.17
N HIS A 359 -16.83 -9.29 -41.55
CA HIS A 359 -16.44 -7.91 -41.28
C HIS A 359 -17.10 -7.43 -39.97
N PHE A 360 -16.30 -7.11 -38.96
CA PHE A 360 -16.79 -6.46 -37.73
C PHE A 360 -16.88 -4.94 -37.93
N LEU A 361 -18.09 -4.41 -37.99
CA LEU A 361 -18.37 -2.99 -37.74
C LEU A 361 -18.68 -2.83 -36.25
N PHE A 362 -17.65 -2.59 -35.42
CA PHE A 362 -17.66 -1.83 -34.15
C PHE A 362 -16.36 -2.14 -33.38
N TRP A 363 -15.62 -1.10 -33.04
CA TRP A 363 -14.38 -1.17 -32.25
C TRP A 363 -14.69 -1.63 -30.81
N GLY A 364 -14.50 -2.92 -30.55
CA GLY A 364 -14.48 -3.51 -29.22
C GLY A 364 -13.43 -4.62 -29.23
N ALA A 365 -12.25 -4.34 -28.68
CA ALA A 365 -11.10 -5.21 -28.71
C ALA A 365 -11.39 -6.56 -28.01
N VAL A 366 -11.52 -7.64 -28.79
CA VAL A 366 -11.38 -9.00 -28.28
C VAL A 366 -9.88 -9.31 -28.26
N LEU A 367 -9.25 -9.04 -27.13
CA LEU A 367 -7.86 -9.41 -26.84
C LEU A 367 -7.79 -10.94 -26.72
N PHE A 368 -7.30 -11.60 -27.77
CA PHE A 368 -6.75 -12.94 -27.62
C PHE A 368 -5.37 -12.82 -26.99
N ASN A 369 -5.29 -13.21 -25.71
CA ASN A 369 -4.01 -13.37 -25.03
C ASN A 369 -3.34 -14.63 -25.60
N ILE A 370 -2.29 -14.44 -26.40
CA ILE A 370 -1.44 -15.54 -26.88
C ILE A 370 -0.08 -15.34 -26.21
N ASP A 371 0.14 -16.11 -25.15
CA ASP A 371 1.46 -16.30 -24.56
C ASP A 371 2.44 -16.73 -25.65
N ARG A 372 3.51 -15.94 -25.81
CA ARG A 372 4.67 -16.30 -26.63
C ARG A 372 5.46 -17.37 -25.88
N SER A 373 5.55 -18.56 -26.45
CA SER A 373 6.65 -19.50 -26.15
C SER A 373 7.78 -19.32 -27.15
#